data_AF-A0AA95LFS9-F1
#
_entry.id   AF-A0AA95LFS9-F1
#
_cell.length_a   1.000
_cell.length_b   1.000
_cell.length_c   1.000
_cell.angle_alpha   90.00
_cell.angle_beta   90.00
_cell.angle_gamma   90.00
#
_symmetry.space_group_name_H-M   'P 1'
#
loop_
_entity.id
_entity.type
_entity.pdbx_description
1 polymer ?
#
loop_
_entity_poly.entity_id
_entity_poly.type
_entity_poly.pdbx_seq_one_letter_code
_entity_poly.pdbx_strand_id
1 'polypeptide(L)'
;MSWIFWICFIVSLLVSYWDQRKTLRLKDWALIIGAFILGEFCVNLFGLLIPVGFIFGLIYMYKKKQFLFSKALIFGLISVCVIFYGPKISLNEIHELTKANKYTEQFNQIKAVSQFSVESDINDVLQTTANHLKDKNRKSEIPVEDPHVAFSIWVLQHRNVAIKDLDWLWYEAPLELHYYWQSNRPDQQVTLEYVFFNEVGYMGVFERENEKEPYYLRTIYEFDQLKTFNPQIP
;
A
#
# COMPACT_ATOMS: atom_id res chain seq x y z
N MET A 1 -13.15 -1.59 -10.57
CA MET A 1 -11.93 -2.33 -10.95
C MET A 1 -12.13 -3.35 -12.06
N SER A 2 -13.03 -4.33 -11.89
CA SER A 2 -13.35 -5.32 -12.95
C SER A 2 -13.56 -4.63 -14.32
N TRP A 3 -14.38 -3.56 -14.38
CA TRP A 3 -14.71 -2.83 -15.60
C TRP A 3 -13.52 -2.19 -16.35
N ILE A 4 -12.45 -1.80 -15.64
CA ILE A 4 -11.25 -1.25 -16.29
C ILE A 4 -10.48 -2.36 -16.99
N PHE A 5 -10.33 -3.51 -16.32
CA PHE A 5 -9.78 -4.71 -16.96
C PHE A 5 -10.62 -5.14 -18.17
N TRP A 6 -11.94 -5.07 -18.08
CA TRP A 6 -12.83 -5.31 -19.23
C TRP A 6 -12.58 -4.38 -20.40
N ILE A 7 -12.44 -3.08 -20.14
CA ILE A 7 -12.17 -2.08 -21.19
C ILE A 7 -10.79 -2.33 -21.81
N CYS A 8 -9.75 -2.53 -21.00
CA CYS A 8 -8.41 -2.85 -21.48
C CYS A 8 -8.40 -4.15 -22.29
N PHE A 9 -9.10 -5.18 -21.84
CA PHE A 9 -9.20 -6.46 -22.55
C PHE A 9 -9.97 -6.31 -23.87
N ILE A 10 -11.11 -5.62 -23.89
CA ILE A 10 -11.86 -5.37 -25.13
C ILE A 10 -11.00 -4.57 -26.12
N VAL A 11 -10.25 -3.58 -25.65
CA VAL A 11 -9.33 -2.80 -26.49
C VAL A 11 -8.21 -3.70 -27.03
N SER A 12 -7.58 -4.54 -26.21
CA SER A 12 -6.56 -5.50 -26.67
C SER A 12 -7.11 -6.53 -27.66
N LEU A 13 -8.35 -7.00 -27.47
CA LEU A 13 -9.05 -7.85 -28.42
C LEU A 13 -9.26 -7.11 -29.75
N LEU A 14 -9.76 -5.87 -29.72
CA LEU A 14 -9.95 -5.05 -30.92
C LEU A 14 -8.62 -4.78 -31.65
N VAL A 15 -7.54 -4.52 -30.91
CA VAL A 15 -6.18 -4.35 -31.45
C VAL A 15 -5.66 -5.64 -32.07
N SER A 16 -5.92 -6.81 -31.48
CA SER A 16 -5.57 -8.12 -32.05
C SER A 16 -6.20 -8.38 -33.42
N TYR A 17 -7.29 -7.70 -33.77
CA TYR A 17 -7.95 -7.79 -35.07
C TYR A 17 -7.82 -6.50 -35.91
N TRP A 18 -6.94 -5.58 -35.51
CA TRP A 18 -6.75 -4.29 -36.18
C TRP A 18 -6.43 -4.46 -37.67
N ASP A 19 -5.52 -5.38 -38.01
CA ASP A 19 -5.13 -5.68 -39.39
C ASP A 19 -6.24 -6.35 -40.20
N GLN A 20 -7.24 -6.93 -39.54
CA GLN A 20 -8.36 -7.62 -40.17
C GLN A 20 -9.66 -6.79 -40.14
N ARG A 21 -9.59 -5.57 -39.62
CA ARG A 21 -10.78 -4.71 -39.46
C ARG A 21 -11.43 -4.35 -40.80
N LYS A 22 -10.65 -4.32 -41.88
CA LYS A 22 -11.13 -4.07 -43.26
C LYS A 22 -11.74 -5.32 -43.93
N THR A 23 -11.46 -6.52 -43.42
CA THR A 23 -11.92 -7.79 -44.02
C THR A 23 -13.10 -8.40 -43.27
N LEU A 24 -13.30 -8.07 -42.00
CA LEU A 24 -14.40 -8.57 -41.17
C LEU A 24 -15.70 -7.80 -41.41
N ARG A 25 -16.81 -8.52 -41.63
CA ARG A 25 -18.15 -7.91 -41.73
C ARG A 25 -18.70 -7.64 -40.33
N LEU A 26 -19.70 -6.77 -40.24
CA LEU A 26 -20.35 -6.40 -38.98
C LEU A 26 -20.94 -7.62 -38.23
N LYS A 27 -21.41 -8.63 -38.97
CA LYS A 27 -21.84 -9.93 -38.43
C LYS A 27 -20.71 -10.71 -37.75
N ASP A 28 -19.50 -10.65 -38.30
CA ASP A 28 -18.34 -11.35 -37.74
C ASP A 28 -17.90 -10.68 -36.44
N TRP A 29 -17.97 -9.35 -36.38
CA TRP A 29 -17.77 -8.59 -35.14
C TRP A 29 -18.79 -8.95 -34.04
N ALA A 30 -20.07 -9.07 -34.40
CA ALA A 30 -21.10 -9.51 -33.45
C ALA A 30 -20.83 -10.93 -32.93
N LEU A 31 -20.34 -11.83 -33.79
CA LEU A 31 -19.92 -13.18 -33.40
C LEU A 31 -18.70 -13.17 -32.48
N ILE A 32 -17.71 -12.31 -32.74
CA ILE A 32 -16.53 -12.14 -31.87
C ILE A 32 -16.97 -11.68 -30.46
N ILE A 33 -17.82 -10.66 -30.38
CA ILE A 33 -18.34 -10.15 -29.11
C ILE A 33 -19.16 -11.22 -28.40
N GLY A 34 -20.04 -11.93 -29.12
CA GLY A 34 -20.83 -13.03 -28.56
C GLY A 34 -19.98 -14.18 -28.04
N ALA A 35 -18.91 -14.55 -28.75
CA ALA A 35 -17.98 -15.59 -28.31
C ALA A 35 -17.20 -15.18 -27.05
N PHE A 36 -16.83 -13.90 -26.95
CA PHE A 36 -16.21 -13.34 -25.74
C PHE A 36 -17.16 -13.39 -24.54
N ILE A 37 -18.41 -12.95 -24.71
CA ILE A 37 -19.45 -13.01 -23.65
C ILE A 37 -19.77 -14.46 -23.27
N LEU A 38 -19.76 -15.39 -24.21
CA LEU A 38 -19.90 -16.82 -23.92
C LEU A 38 -18.76 -17.33 -23.04
N GLY A 39 -17.51 -16.90 -23.28
CA GLY A 39 -16.35 -17.30 -22.47
C GLY A 39 -16.50 -16.97 -20.98
N GLU A 40 -17.30 -15.96 -20.65
CA GLU A 40 -17.58 -15.51 -19.28
C GLU A 40 -18.63 -16.38 -18.56
N PHE A 41 -19.39 -17.19 -19.31
CA PHE A 41 -20.41 -18.04 -18.72
C PHE A 41 -19.77 -19.21 -17.99
N CYS A 42 -19.65 -19.06 -16.67
CA CYS A 42 -19.03 -20.03 -15.80
C CYS A 42 -20.03 -20.66 -14.84
N VAL A 43 -19.82 -21.93 -14.52
CA VAL A 43 -20.59 -22.65 -13.51
C VAL A 43 -19.66 -23.01 -12.37
N ASN A 44 -20.06 -22.67 -11.15
CA ASN A 44 -19.32 -23.06 -9.96
C ASN A 44 -19.71 -24.48 -9.56
N LEU A 45 -18.76 -25.41 -9.62
CA LEU A 45 -18.92 -26.79 -9.20
C LEU A 45 -17.93 -27.05 -8.06
N PHE A 46 -18.44 -27.16 -6.83
CA PHE A 46 -17.64 -27.48 -5.64
C PHE A 46 -16.44 -26.53 -5.41
N GLY A 47 -16.61 -25.24 -5.69
CA GLY A 47 -15.55 -24.24 -5.57
C GLY A 47 -14.62 -24.16 -6.76
N LEU A 48 -14.72 -25.09 -7.72
CA LEU A 48 -14.04 -25.02 -9.00
C LEU A 48 -14.95 -24.30 -10.02
N LEU A 49 -14.49 -23.15 -10.49
CA LEU A 49 -15.19 -22.38 -11.49
C LEU A 49 -14.88 -22.95 -12.88
N ILE A 50 -15.87 -23.57 -13.52
CA ILE A 50 -15.74 -24.18 -14.84
C ILE A 50 -16.26 -23.19 -15.90
N PRO A 51 -15.45 -22.76 -16.88
CA PRO A 51 -15.88 -21.85 -17.95
C PRO A 51 -16.66 -22.62 -19.02
N VAL A 52 -17.89 -23.01 -18.69
CA VAL A 52 -18.73 -23.87 -19.54
C VAL A 52 -19.02 -23.23 -20.90
N GLY A 53 -19.18 -21.90 -20.95
CA GLY A 53 -19.38 -21.20 -22.20
C GLY A 53 -18.15 -21.15 -23.10
N PHE A 54 -16.93 -21.21 -22.55
CA PHE A 54 -15.71 -21.44 -23.33
C PHE A 54 -15.74 -22.83 -23.98
N ILE A 55 -16.12 -23.87 -23.23
CA ILE A 55 -16.21 -25.25 -23.73
C ILE A 55 -17.23 -25.35 -24.89
N PHE A 56 -18.43 -24.79 -24.71
CA PHE A 56 -19.45 -24.77 -25.78
C PHE A 56 -18.99 -23.98 -27.01
N GLY A 57 -18.35 -22.83 -26.80
CA GLY A 57 -17.78 -22.03 -27.87
C GLY A 57 -16.72 -22.80 -28.67
N LEU A 58 -15.83 -23.51 -27.99
CA LEU A 58 -14.79 -24.33 -28.61
C LEU A 58 -15.36 -25.49 -29.45
N ILE A 59 -16.39 -26.17 -28.93
CA ILE A 59 -17.09 -27.25 -29.65
C ILE A 59 -17.77 -26.71 -30.92
N TYR A 60 -18.47 -25.58 -30.82
CA TYR A 60 -19.14 -24.94 -31.95
C TYR A 60 -18.13 -24.53 -33.03
N MET A 61 -17.02 -23.95 -32.60
CA MET A 61 -15.93 -23.50 -33.46
C MET A 61 -15.21 -24.63 -34.18
N TYR A 62 -14.92 -25.73 -33.48
CA TYR A 62 -14.32 -26.92 -34.06
C TYR A 62 -15.17 -27.47 -35.21
N LYS A 63 -16.50 -27.48 -35.04
CA LYS A 63 -17.45 -27.89 -36.09
C LYS A 63 -17.48 -26.96 -37.30
N LYS A 64 -17.22 -25.66 -37.12
CA LYS A 64 -17.28 -24.65 -38.19
C LYS A 64 -15.94 -24.33 -38.84
N LYS A 65 -14.81 -24.84 -38.33
CA LYS A 65 -13.43 -24.58 -38.80
C LYS A 65 -13.04 -23.09 -38.90
N GLN A 66 -13.69 -22.22 -38.13
CA GLN A 66 -13.47 -20.77 -38.24
C GLN A 66 -12.38 -20.29 -37.27
N PHE A 67 -11.10 -20.51 -37.62
CA PHE A 67 -9.94 -20.22 -36.75
C PHE A 67 -9.86 -18.77 -36.25
N LEU A 68 -10.52 -17.82 -36.94
CA LEU A 68 -10.58 -16.44 -36.51
C LEU A 68 -11.22 -16.25 -35.13
N PHE A 69 -12.24 -17.01 -34.76
CA PHE A 69 -12.97 -16.78 -33.49
C PHE A 69 -12.32 -17.45 -32.27
N SER A 70 -11.26 -18.25 -32.47
CA SER A 70 -10.63 -19.03 -31.38
C SER A 70 -9.81 -18.11 -30.51
N LYS A 71 -9.20 -17.07 -31.11
CA LYS A 71 -8.52 -16.01 -30.36
C LYS A 71 -9.47 -15.29 -29.42
N ALA A 72 -10.71 -14.97 -29.85
CA ALA A 72 -11.71 -14.33 -28.99
C ALA A 72 -12.14 -15.20 -27.80
N LEU A 73 -12.28 -16.51 -28.03
CA LEU A 73 -12.55 -17.48 -26.96
C LEU A 73 -11.39 -17.62 -25.99
N ILE A 74 -10.15 -17.74 -26.48
CA ILE A 74 -8.94 -17.77 -25.63
C ILE A 74 -8.86 -16.48 -24.82
N PHE A 75 -9.20 -15.34 -25.42
CA PHE A 75 -9.24 -14.05 -24.75
C PHE A 75 -10.28 -14.01 -23.62
N GLY A 76 -11.49 -14.53 -23.85
CA GLY A 76 -12.52 -14.68 -22.83
C GLY A 76 -12.09 -15.60 -21.68
N LEU A 77 -11.39 -16.70 -21.98
CA LEU A 77 -10.86 -17.59 -20.95
C LEU A 77 -9.82 -16.90 -20.06
N ILE A 78 -8.88 -16.15 -20.66
CA ILE A 78 -7.88 -15.38 -19.91
C ILE A 78 -8.56 -14.34 -19.02
N SER A 79 -9.60 -13.66 -19.52
CA SER A 79 -10.41 -12.70 -18.74
C SER A 79 -10.97 -13.34 -17.47
N VAL A 80 -11.67 -14.47 -17.60
CA VAL A 80 -12.20 -15.24 -16.47
C VAL A 80 -11.09 -15.61 -15.49
N CYS A 81 -9.96 -16.12 -15.99
CA CYS A 81 -8.85 -16.50 -15.11
C CYS A 81 -8.29 -15.31 -14.31
N VAL A 82 -8.09 -14.16 -14.96
CA VAL A 82 -7.58 -12.94 -14.31
C VAL A 82 -8.59 -12.37 -13.32
N ILE A 83 -9.88 -12.36 -13.65
CA ILE A 83 -10.94 -11.82 -12.78
C ILE A 83 -11.16 -12.69 -11.53
N PHE A 84 -11.16 -14.01 -11.70
CA PHE A 84 -11.49 -14.94 -10.62
C PHE A 84 -10.29 -15.36 -9.78
N TYR A 85 -9.13 -15.56 -10.40
CA TYR A 85 -7.93 -16.05 -9.72
C TYR A 85 -6.84 -14.98 -9.55
N GLY A 86 -6.97 -13.83 -10.22
CA GLY A 86 -6.06 -12.71 -10.00
C GLY A 86 -6.26 -12.10 -8.61
N PRO A 87 -5.18 -11.66 -7.96
CA PRO A 87 -5.29 -10.94 -6.70
C PRO A 87 -6.09 -9.65 -6.93
N LYS A 88 -7.14 -9.45 -6.11
CA LYS A 88 -8.01 -8.28 -6.18
C LYS A 88 -7.33 -7.08 -5.51
N ILE A 89 -6.23 -6.62 -6.09
CA ILE A 89 -5.48 -5.49 -5.56
C ILE A 89 -6.23 -4.21 -5.94
N SER A 90 -6.68 -3.44 -4.96
CA SER A 90 -7.34 -2.15 -5.22
C SER A 90 -6.34 -1.06 -5.65
N LEU A 91 -6.81 -0.02 -6.34
CA LEU A 91 -5.94 1.12 -6.72
C LEU A 91 -5.41 1.82 -5.46
N ASN A 92 -6.23 1.83 -4.41
CA ASN A 92 -5.84 2.34 -3.10
C ASN A 92 -4.73 1.47 -2.50
N GLU A 93 -4.83 0.15 -2.55
CA GLU A 93 -3.76 -0.75 -2.09
C GLU A 93 -2.47 -0.56 -2.90
N ILE A 94 -2.54 -0.33 -4.22
CA ILE A 94 -1.35 -0.01 -5.04
C ILE A 94 -0.74 1.32 -4.61
N HIS A 95 -1.57 2.33 -4.34
CA HIS A 95 -1.12 3.63 -3.86
C HIS A 95 -0.47 3.54 -2.47
N GLU A 96 -1.08 2.79 -1.55
CA GLU A 96 -0.54 2.51 -0.22
C GLU A 96 0.75 1.68 -0.28
N LEU A 97 0.85 0.71 -1.21
CA LEU A 97 2.11 -0.03 -1.46
C LEU A 97 3.22 0.90 -1.95
N THR A 98 2.88 1.87 -2.79
CA THR A 98 3.83 2.85 -3.34
C THR A 98 4.30 3.80 -2.25
N LYS A 99 3.39 4.24 -1.35
CA LYS A 99 3.74 5.03 -0.16
C LYS A 99 4.63 4.25 0.81
N ALA A 100 4.29 2.99 1.08
CA ALA A 100 5.12 2.11 1.91
C ALA A 100 6.52 1.94 1.32
N ASN A 101 6.62 1.76 -0.01
CA ASN A 101 7.90 1.57 -0.69
C ASN A 101 8.79 2.83 -0.74
N LYS A 102 8.22 4.03 -0.57
CA LYS A 102 8.97 5.31 -0.64
C LYS A 102 10.12 5.37 0.36
N TYR A 103 9.93 4.82 1.56
CA TYR A 103 10.93 4.86 2.63
C TYR A 103 11.63 3.52 2.85
N THR A 104 11.06 2.40 2.35
CA THR A 104 11.67 1.08 2.52
C THR A 104 13.06 0.97 1.92
N GLU A 105 13.33 1.73 0.86
CA GLU A 105 14.64 1.71 0.19
C GLU A 105 15.78 2.20 1.08
N GLN A 106 15.50 2.97 2.14
CA GLN A 106 16.51 3.53 3.05
C GLN A 106 17.08 2.47 4.03
N PHE A 107 16.40 1.34 4.20
CA PHE A 107 16.73 0.32 5.20
C PHE A 107 17.34 -0.93 4.55
N ASN A 108 18.32 -1.55 5.21
CA ASN A 108 18.89 -2.83 4.79
C ASN A 108 17.83 -3.95 4.87
N GLN A 109 17.12 -3.97 6.00
CA GLN A 109 16.06 -4.94 6.29
C GLN A 109 15.00 -4.27 7.15
N ILE A 110 13.74 -4.48 6.78
CA ILE A 110 12.57 -4.01 7.52
C ILE A 110 11.97 -5.22 8.23
N LYS A 111 11.81 -5.09 9.54
CA LYS A 111 11.20 -6.11 10.40
C LYS A 111 9.69 -5.97 10.41
N ALA A 112 9.21 -4.75 10.54
CA ALA A 112 7.78 -4.47 10.63
C ALA A 112 7.44 -3.10 10.04
N VAL A 113 6.22 -2.99 9.51
CA VAL A 113 5.61 -1.73 9.10
C VAL A 113 4.22 -1.64 9.71
N SER A 114 3.97 -0.58 10.47
CA SER A 114 2.67 -0.28 11.07
C SER A 114 2.10 0.96 10.42
N GLN A 115 0.87 0.88 9.89
CA GLN A 115 0.19 2.00 9.24
C GLN A 115 -1.01 2.46 10.07
N PHE A 116 -1.21 3.77 10.13
CA PHE A 116 -2.25 4.43 10.92
C PHE A 116 -2.99 5.46 10.06
N SER A 117 -4.32 5.44 10.11
CA SER A 117 -5.15 6.48 9.51
C SER A 117 -5.17 7.74 10.39
N VAL A 118 -5.74 8.86 9.91
CA VAL A 118 -5.87 10.09 10.73
C VAL A 118 -6.71 9.76 11.96
N GLU A 119 -7.77 9.00 11.73
CA GLU A 119 -8.81 8.64 12.67
C GLU A 119 -8.38 7.54 13.66
N SER A 120 -7.13 7.08 13.56
CA SER A 120 -6.58 6.11 14.50
C SER A 120 -6.36 6.76 15.86
N ASP A 121 -6.88 6.12 16.91
CA ASP A 121 -6.76 6.54 18.31
C ASP A 121 -5.30 6.71 18.78
N ILE A 122 -4.32 6.18 18.03
CA ILE A 122 -2.90 6.25 18.39
C ILE A 122 -2.42 7.69 18.61
N ASN A 123 -2.85 8.64 17.77
CA ASN A 123 -2.43 10.03 17.87
C ASN A 123 -2.99 10.68 19.14
N ASP A 124 -4.25 10.40 19.47
CA ASP A 124 -4.89 10.86 20.70
C ASP A 124 -4.25 10.26 21.96
N VAL A 125 -3.89 8.98 21.91
CA VAL A 125 -3.18 8.29 23.01
C VAL A 125 -1.80 8.91 23.23
N LEU A 126 -1.05 9.17 22.16
CA LEU A 126 0.28 9.79 22.25
C LEU A 126 0.20 11.22 22.78
N GLN A 127 -0.75 12.02 22.28
CA GLN A 127 -0.98 13.38 22.75
C GLN A 127 -1.39 13.42 24.23
N THR A 128 -2.32 12.54 24.62
CA THR A 128 -2.76 12.42 26.02
C THR A 128 -1.60 12.03 26.93
N THR A 129 -0.76 11.10 26.48
CA THR A 129 0.43 10.68 27.22
C THR A 129 1.42 11.84 27.35
N ALA A 130 1.71 12.58 26.28
CA ALA A 130 2.61 13.73 26.30
C ALA A 130 2.12 14.81 27.28
N ASN A 131 0.83 15.11 27.27
CA ASN A 131 0.21 16.05 28.21
C ASN A 131 0.35 15.58 29.66
N HIS A 132 0.09 14.29 29.94
CA HIS A 132 0.26 13.74 31.28
C HIS A 132 1.73 13.77 31.75
N LEU A 133 2.70 13.58 30.85
CA LEU A 133 4.12 13.72 31.17
C LEU A 133 4.49 15.19 31.47
N LYS A 134 3.88 16.16 30.77
CA LYS A 134 4.01 17.59 31.06
C LYS A 134 3.49 17.94 32.44
N ASP A 135 2.38 17.34 32.85
CA ASP A 135 1.79 17.60 34.18
C ASP A 135 2.69 17.17 35.33
N LYS A 136 3.51 16.13 35.13
CA LYS A 136 4.50 15.68 36.13
C LYS A 136 5.63 16.69 36.34
N ASN A 137 5.97 17.47 35.31
CA ASN A 137 6.94 18.56 35.40
C ASN A 137 6.43 19.80 34.64
N ARG A 138 5.57 20.57 35.32
CA ARG A 138 4.93 21.78 34.75
C ARG A 138 5.89 22.89 34.33
N LYS A 139 7.17 22.80 34.73
CA LYS A 139 8.21 23.78 34.35
C LYS A 139 8.90 23.40 33.04
N SER A 140 8.64 22.21 32.50
CA SER A 140 9.20 21.77 31.22
C SER A 140 8.79 22.72 30.10
N GLU A 141 9.78 23.19 29.34
CA GLU A 141 9.59 24.05 28.17
C GLU A 141 9.38 23.24 26.88
N ILE A 142 9.39 21.91 26.97
CA ILE A 142 9.29 21.02 25.80
C ILE A 142 7.87 21.08 25.22
N PRO A 143 7.73 21.35 23.91
CA PRO A 143 6.44 21.34 23.23
C PRO A 143 5.91 19.92 23.11
N VAL A 144 4.67 19.69 23.56
CA VAL A 144 4.02 18.37 23.51
C VAL A 144 3.55 18.01 22.11
N GLU A 145 3.38 19.01 21.26
CA GLU A 145 2.95 18.87 19.87
C GLU A 145 4.10 18.51 18.92
N ASP A 146 5.35 18.45 19.43
CA ASP A 146 6.50 18.11 18.60
C ASP A 146 6.46 16.62 18.21
N PRO A 147 6.55 16.30 16.89
CA PRO A 147 6.62 14.92 16.40
C PRO A 147 7.67 14.07 17.12
N HIS A 148 8.79 14.66 17.52
CA HIS A 148 9.84 13.98 18.25
C HIS A 148 9.37 13.47 19.63
N VAL A 149 8.55 14.24 20.35
CA VAL A 149 7.97 13.82 21.63
C VAL A 149 7.05 12.62 21.42
N ALA A 150 6.09 12.76 20.50
CA ALA A 150 5.12 11.70 20.20
C ALA A 150 5.82 10.41 19.76
N PHE A 151 6.84 10.53 18.90
CA PHE A 151 7.59 9.37 18.42
C PHE A 151 8.42 8.71 19.53
N SER A 152 9.13 9.50 20.33
CA SER A 152 9.93 8.97 21.44
C SER A 152 9.06 8.26 22.47
N ILE A 153 7.86 8.80 22.76
CA ILE A 153 6.88 8.12 23.62
C ILE A 153 6.52 6.75 23.04
N TRP A 154 6.15 6.71 21.76
CA TRP A 154 5.76 5.47 21.09
C TRP A 154 6.89 4.43 21.15
N VAL A 155 8.11 4.82 20.79
CA VAL A 155 9.26 3.91 20.74
C VAL A 155 9.58 3.34 22.12
N LEU A 156 9.62 4.19 23.15
CA LEU A 156 9.92 3.74 24.51
C LEU A 156 8.81 2.84 25.07
N GLN A 157 7.54 3.16 24.84
CA GLN A 157 6.42 2.30 25.22
C GLN A 157 6.44 0.96 24.50
N HIS A 158 6.74 0.96 23.19
CA HIS A 158 6.87 -0.26 22.40
C HIS A 158 7.98 -1.18 22.94
N ARG A 159 9.04 -0.58 23.49
CA ARG A 159 10.15 -1.29 24.17
C ARG A 159 9.90 -1.55 25.66
N ASN A 160 8.69 -1.32 26.17
CA ASN A 160 8.31 -1.48 27.56
C ASN A 160 9.17 -0.65 28.55
N VAL A 161 9.62 0.52 28.13
CA VAL A 161 10.37 1.46 28.98
C VAL A 161 9.41 2.47 29.61
N ALA A 162 9.47 2.61 30.93
CA ALA A 162 8.67 3.58 31.66
C ALA A 162 9.22 5.00 31.47
N ILE A 163 8.34 5.93 31.07
CA ILE A 163 8.71 7.34 30.85
C ILE A 163 8.41 8.14 32.12
N LYS A 164 9.44 8.82 32.64
CA LYS A 164 9.35 9.58 33.89
C LYS A 164 8.54 10.86 33.69
N ASP A 165 9.06 11.79 32.88
CA ASP A 165 8.47 13.08 32.49
C ASP A 165 9.06 13.53 31.14
N LEU A 166 8.68 14.73 30.66
CA LEU A 166 9.15 15.26 29.37
C LEU A 166 10.63 15.61 29.34
N ASP A 167 11.17 16.21 30.40
CA ASP A 167 12.58 16.62 30.43
C ASP A 167 13.48 15.38 30.42
N TRP A 168 13.10 14.36 31.19
CA TRP A 168 13.77 13.07 31.14
C TRP A 168 13.70 12.45 29.74
N LEU A 169 12.52 12.45 29.10
CA LEU A 169 12.33 11.90 27.75
C LEU A 169 13.28 12.55 26.73
N TRP A 170 13.44 13.87 26.82
CA TRP A 170 14.16 14.66 25.82
C TRP A 170 15.67 14.70 26.07
N TYR A 171 16.11 14.85 27.32
CA TYR A 171 17.52 15.09 27.66
C TYR A 171 18.22 13.86 28.23
N GLU A 172 17.55 13.11 29.11
CA GLU A 172 18.20 12.05 29.91
C GLU A 172 18.05 10.67 29.25
N ALA A 173 16.88 10.37 28.69
CA ALA A 173 16.57 9.07 28.11
C ALA A 173 17.55 8.63 27.00
N PRO A 174 17.97 9.49 26.04
CA PRO A 174 18.97 9.09 25.04
C PRO A 174 20.30 8.65 25.66
N LEU A 175 20.72 9.32 26.73
CA LEU A 175 21.98 9.05 27.44
C LEU A 175 21.87 7.79 28.32
N GLU A 176 20.81 7.70 29.13
CA GLU A 176 20.58 6.58 30.06
C GLU A 176 20.31 5.26 29.33
N LEU A 177 19.62 5.32 28.19
CA LEU A 177 19.20 4.14 27.42
C LEU A 177 20.10 3.88 26.20
N HIS A 178 21.15 4.67 26.03
CA HIS A 178 22.15 4.54 24.96
C HIS A 178 21.53 4.46 23.56
N TYR A 179 20.61 5.36 23.24
CA TYR A 179 20.06 5.52 21.90
C TYR A 179 20.38 6.89 21.32
N TYR A 180 20.39 6.97 20.00
CA TYR A 180 20.44 8.24 19.29
C TYR A 180 19.13 8.47 18.55
N TRP A 181 18.81 9.74 18.34
CA TRP A 181 17.63 10.15 17.58
C TRP A 181 18.00 11.19 16.54
N GLN A 182 17.17 11.29 15.51
CA GLN A 182 17.35 12.27 14.44
C GLN A 182 15.99 12.63 13.84
N SER A 183 15.80 13.91 13.54
CA SER A 183 14.65 14.39 12.77
C SER A 183 15.10 14.79 11.37
N ASN A 184 14.30 14.43 10.35
CA ASN A 184 14.47 14.88 8.97
C ASN A 184 13.15 15.47 8.47
N ARG A 185 13.19 16.67 7.90
CA ARG A 185 12.00 17.39 7.42
C ARG A 185 12.15 17.63 5.93
N PRO A 186 11.82 16.63 5.09
CA PRO A 186 12.02 16.73 3.65
C PRO A 186 11.14 17.83 3.01
N ASP A 187 10.01 18.14 3.61
CA ASP A 187 9.13 19.22 3.19
C ASP A 187 8.32 19.77 4.39
N GLN A 188 7.43 20.73 4.13
CA GLN A 188 6.64 21.38 5.17
C GLN A 188 5.47 20.52 5.67
N GLN A 189 5.08 19.46 4.99
CA GLN A 189 3.94 18.61 5.34
C GLN A 189 4.37 17.28 5.95
N VAL A 190 5.63 16.92 5.80
CA VAL A 190 6.19 15.64 6.24
C VAL A 190 7.36 15.85 7.20
N THR A 191 7.29 15.20 8.35
CA THR A 191 8.41 15.07 9.30
C THR A 191 8.72 13.59 9.50
N LEU A 192 10.00 13.24 9.44
CA LEU A 192 10.51 11.91 9.67
C LEU A 192 11.30 11.93 10.98
N GLU A 193 10.90 11.11 11.93
CA GLU A 193 11.58 10.95 13.21
C GLU A 193 12.25 9.59 13.25
N TYR A 194 13.50 9.54 13.69
CA TYR A 194 14.27 8.32 13.78
C TYR A 194 14.80 8.14 15.20
N VAL A 195 14.76 6.91 15.70
CA VAL A 195 15.34 6.51 16.99
C VAL A 195 16.05 5.18 16.80
N PHE A 196 17.29 5.09 17.29
CA PHE A 196 18.15 3.95 17.02
C PHE A 196 18.83 3.44 18.29
N PHE A 197 18.63 2.15 18.55
CA PHE A 197 19.24 1.41 19.65
C PHE A 197 20.14 0.34 19.08
N ASN A 198 21.45 0.57 19.07
CA ASN A 198 22.45 -0.38 18.55
C ASN A 198 22.07 -0.92 17.14
N GLU A 199 21.54 -2.15 17.08
CA GLU A 199 21.17 -2.87 15.86
C GLU A 199 19.68 -2.81 15.50
N VAL A 200 18.88 -2.01 16.21
CA VAL A 200 17.46 -1.83 15.94
C VAL A 200 17.13 -0.35 15.86
N GLY A 201 16.54 0.06 14.73
CA GLY A 201 16.04 1.41 14.54
C GLY A 201 14.54 1.44 14.28
N TYR A 202 13.96 2.59 14.59
CA TYR A 202 12.58 2.93 14.33
C TYR A 202 12.54 4.23 13.53
N MET A 203 11.67 4.30 12.53
CA MET A 203 11.35 5.53 11.81
C MET A 203 9.85 5.79 11.88
N GLY A 204 9.46 6.95 12.37
CA GLY A 204 8.10 7.47 12.35
C GLY A 204 7.92 8.45 11.21
N VAL A 205 6.89 8.24 10.38
CA VAL A 205 6.47 9.18 9.34
C VAL A 205 5.28 9.96 9.85
N PHE A 206 5.46 11.27 9.99
CA PHE A 206 4.45 12.21 10.41
C PHE A 206 4.01 13.07 9.23
N GLU A 207 2.71 13.19 9.02
CA GLU A 207 2.13 13.98 7.93
C GLU A 207 1.06 14.93 8.45
N ARG A 208 0.94 16.12 7.85
CA ARG A 208 -0.14 17.09 8.07
C ARG A 208 -0.71 17.56 6.74
N GLU A 209 -2.00 17.88 6.69
CA GLU A 209 -2.62 18.32 5.42
C GLU A 209 -2.18 19.73 5.03
N ASN A 210 -1.93 20.59 6.01
CA ASN A 210 -1.48 21.96 5.80
C ASN A 210 -0.65 22.48 6.98
N GLU A 211 -0.02 23.65 6.83
CA GLU A 211 0.87 24.21 7.85
C GLU A 211 0.19 24.56 9.19
N LYS A 212 -1.14 24.69 9.21
CA LYS A 212 -1.92 25.06 10.39
C LYS A 212 -2.39 23.84 11.18
N GLU A 213 -2.28 22.66 10.60
CA GLU A 213 -2.69 21.42 11.22
C GLU A 213 -1.52 20.74 11.95
N PRO A 214 -1.81 19.98 13.02
CA PRO A 214 -0.79 19.22 13.71
C PRO A 214 -0.30 18.06 12.82
N TYR A 215 0.91 17.62 13.11
CA TYR A 215 1.47 16.42 12.52
C TYR A 215 0.82 15.18 13.11
N TYR A 216 0.39 14.25 12.26
CA TYR A 216 -0.15 12.96 12.67
C TYR A 216 0.80 11.84 12.29
N LEU A 217 1.04 10.92 13.21
CA LEU A 217 1.78 9.70 12.94
C LEU A 217 0.99 8.84 11.95
N ARG A 218 1.60 8.54 10.81
CA ARG A 218 1.01 7.74 9.73
C ARG A 218 1.60 6.36 9.61
N THR A 219 2.91 6.27 9.72
CA THR A 219 3.61 5.01 9.50
C THR A 219 4.77 4.87 10.46
N ILE A 220 5.01 3.65 10.92
CA ILE A 220 6.21 3.29 11.64
C ILE A 220 6.91 2.16 10.91
N TYR A 221 8.21 2.31 10.75
CA TYR A 221 9.11 1.28 10.24
C TYR A 221 10.03 0.83 11.36
N GLU A 222 10.06 -0.47 11.64
CA GLU A 222 11.10 -1.10 12.45
C GLU A 222 12.11 -1.75 11.52
N PHE A 223 13.39 -1.46 11.72
CA PHE A 223 14.47 -1.90 10.84
C PHE A 223 15.74 -2.24 11.64
N ASP A 224 16.67 -2.95 10.99
CA ASP A 224 17.96 -3.29 11.61
C ASP A 224 18.97 -2.15 11.48
N GLN A 225 19.38 -1.88 10.24
CA GLN A 225 20.36 -0.85 9.91
C GLN A 225 19.91 -0.05 8.69
N LEU A 226 20.30 1.22 8.65
CA LEU A 226 20.21 2.03 7.44
C LEU A 226 21.20 1.50 6.38
N LYS A 227 20.82 1.56 5.10
CA LYS A 227 21.75 1.24 3.99
C LYS A 227 22.94 2.20 3.94
N THR A 228 22.72 3.45 4.33
CA THR A 228 23.74 4.48 4.48
C THR A 228 23.73 4.98 5.91
N PHE A 229 24.91 5.08 6.55
CA PHE A 229 25.08 5.59 7.92
C PHE A 229 24.59 7.04 8.13
N ASN A 230 24.14 7.71 7.07
CA ASN A 230 23.37 8.94 7.12
C ASN A 230 22.05 8.70 6.38
N PRO A 231 20.88 9.00 6.97
CA PRO A 231 19.73 9.30 6.13
C PRO A 231 20.14 10.47 5.25
N GLN A 232 20.10 10.31 3.92
CA GLN A 232 20.38 11.42 3.01
C GLN A 232 19.34 12.50 3.29
N ILE A 233 19.81 13.58 3.92
CA ILE A 233 19.09 14.84 4.07
C ILE A 233 19.23 15.52 2.69
N PRO A 234 18.16 15.66 1.89
CA PRO A 234 18.19 16.56 0.74
C PRO A 234 18.34 18.02 1.20
#